data_AF-L1IR60-F1
#
_entry.id   AF-L1IR60-F1
#
_cell.length_a   1.000
_cell.length_b   1.000
_cell.length_c   1.000
_cell.angle_alpha   90.00
_cell.angle_beta   90.00
_cell.angle_gamma   90.00
#
_symmetry.space_group_name_H-M   'P 1'
#
loop_
_entity.id
_entity.type
_entity.pdbx_description
1 polymer ?
#
loop_
_entity_poly.entity_id
_entity_poly.type
_entity_poly.pdbx_seq_one_letter_code
_entity_poly.pdbx_strand_id
1 'polypeptide(L)'
;MPPPHQFMRADWHAAGLHAAAPMPPPPKPLPPLAEDQSTVGLMLWPNMEGKLTITGIKEDKSAAQTELQIGDVVAKIDDDSVEGLDATLVAAKLIGPTGSTVTLTTGGGTTVTLTRDVSAEEANKKIDRRRREKEKRISLGERLEVALKLESKEITAKEAMDMLGCCRSYISQMMKPNYLNKLKKARDLGLDLKLTKAHLPKFPAIEDELHKWLKDLAAANPHLRPPMTMSSTMEKAQELAVLKSVTDFKANNIWFASFVKRYGLDTIGYSTDVQKPASTMTATAKYDGVSTAVPVYGN
;
A
#
# COMPACT_ATOMS: atom_id res chain seq x y z
N MET A 1 -32.95 51.77 -30.17
CA MET A 1 -33.21 50.43 -29.58
C MET A 1 -33.51 49.47 -30.71
N PRO A 2 -32.65 48.49 -31.00
CA PRO A 2 -32.93 47.50 -32.04
C PRO A 2 -33.90 46.42 -31.53
N PRO A 3 -34.70 45.80 -32.43
CA PRO A 3 -35.68 44.79 -32.06
C PRO A 3 -35.01 43.44 -31.75
N PRO A 4 -35.63 42.58 -30.92
CA PRO A 4 -35.08 41.30 -30.53
C PRO A 4 -35.15 40.29 -31.69
N HIS A 5 -34.00 39.69 -31.99
CA HIS A 5 -33.85 38.61 -32.97
C HIS A 5 -34.69 37.39 -32.57
N GLN A 6 -35.71 37.10 -33.38
CA GLN A 6 -36.46 35.86 -33.34
C GLN A 6 -35.61 34.73 -33.94
N PHE A 7 -35.14 33.80 -33.10
CA PHE A 7 -34.51 32.57 -33.56
C PHE A 7 -35.60 31.58 -34.01
N MET A 8 -35.68 31.33 -35.32
CA MET A 8 -36.46 30.23 -35.88
C MET A 8 -35.83 28.90 -35.46
N ARG A 9 -36.61 28.05 -34.78
CA ARG A 9 -36.25 26.65 -34.52
C ARG A 9 -36.53 25.85 -35.79
N ALA A 10 -35.48 25.32 -36.40
CA ALA A 10 -35.60 24.34 -37.47
C ALA A 10 -35.94 22.98 -36.86
N ASP A 11 -37.12 22.46 -37.19
CA ASP A 11 -37.53 21.10 -36.87
C ASP A 11 -36.72 20.10 -37.70
N TRP A 12 -35.74 19.47 -37.05
CA TRP A 12 -34.98 18.36 -37.61
C TRP A 12 -35.79 17.07 -37.47
N HIS A 13 -36.36 16.60 -38.59
CA HIS A 13 -36.95 15.27 -38.67
C HIS A 13 -35.86 14.19 -38.55
N ALA A 14 -35.92 13.42 -37.46
CA ALA A 14 -35.04 12.31 -37.18
C ALA A 14 -35.33 11.12 -38.11
N ALA A 15 -34.55 10.98 -39.18
CA ALA A 15 -34.48 9.75 -39.95
C ALA A 15 -33.83 8.66 -39.07
N GLY A 16 -34.57 7.59 -38.81
CA GLY A 16 -34.14 6.45 -38.01
C GLY A 16 -32.97 5.70 -38.65
N LEU A 17 -31.76 6.05 -38.21
CA LEU A 17 -30.55 5.25 -38.43
C LEU A 17 -30.67 4.01 -37.54
N HIS A 18 -30.91 2.86 -38.14
CA HIS A 18 -30.76 1.57 -37.49
C HIS A 18 -29.33 1.46 -36.95
N ALA A 19 -29.19 1.51 -35.63
CA ALA A 19 -27.91 1.38 -34.95
C ALA A 19 -27.30 0.01 -35.31
N ALA A 20 -26.11 0.04 -35.91
CA ALA A 20 -25.31 -1.15 -36.11
C ALA A 20 -25.15 -1.88 -34.76
N ALA A 21 -25.29 -3.21 -34.78
CA ALA A 21 -25.13 -4.02 -33.58
C ALA A 21 -23.79 -3.67 -32.91
N PRO A 22 -23.77 -3.44 -31.59
CA PRO A 22 -22.55 -3.07 -30.88
C PRO A 22 -21.52 -4.16 -31.10
N MET A 23 -20.34 -3.78 -31.63
CA MET A 23 -19.24 -4.72 -31.77
C MET A 23 -18.93 -5.35 -30.41
N PRO A 24 -18.62 -6.65 -30.34
CA PRO A 24 -18.19 -7.27 -29.11
C PRO A 24 -16.99 -6.49 -28.56
N PRO A 25 -16.96 -6.20 -27.25
CA PRO A 25 -15.85 -5.49 -26.66
C PRO A 25 -14.55 -6.24 -26.96
N PRO A 26 -13.46 -5.54 -27.33
CA PRO A 26 -12.18 -6.19 -27.56
C PRO A 26 -11.81 -7.03 -26.34
N PRO A 27 -11.27 -8.26 -26.53
CA PRO A 27 -10.88 -9.12 -25.43
C PRO A 27 -9.97 -8.34 -24.47
N LYS A 28 -10.30 -8.39 -23.18
CA LYS A 28 -9.51 -7.70 -22.15
C LYS A 28 -8.06 -8.16 -22.26
N PRO A 29 -7.07 -7.25 -22.32
CA PRO A 29 -5.67 -7.63 -22.26
C PRO A 29 -5.44 -8.45 -20.99
N LEU A 30 -5.02 -9.69 -21.15
CA LEU A 30 -4.65 -10.52 -20.01
C LEU A 30 -3.44 -9.87 -19.33
N PRO A 31 -3.37 -9.88 -17.98
CA PRO A 31 -2.26 -9.29 -17.27
C PRO A 31 -0.95 -9.96 -17.74
N PRO A 32 0.06 -9.18 -18.14
CA PRO A 32 1.34 -9.77 -18.52
C PRO A 32 1.91 -10.52 -17.31
N LEU A 33 2.35 -11.76 -17.53
CA LEU A 33 3.24 -12.43 -16.60
C LEU A 33 4.42 -11.49 -16.34
N ALA A 34 4.67 -11.15 -15.07
CA ALA A 34 5.74 -10.24 -14.74
C ALA A 34 7.04 -10.80 -15.34
N GLU A 35 7.71 -10.03 -16.19
CA GLU A 35 8.89 -10.45 -16.97
C GLU A 35 9.99 -11.07 -16.08
N ASP A 36 9.95 -10.78 -14.78
CA ASP A 36 10.87 -11.20 -13.74
C ASP A 36 10.64 -12.65 -13.24
N GLN A 37 9.55 -13.33 -13.63
CA GLN A 37 9.16 -14.64 -13.06
C GLN A 37 9.63 -15.87 -13.87
N SER A 38 10.21 -15.67 -15.05
CA SER A 38 10.70 -16.78 -15.87
C SER A 38 12.03 -17.32 -15.31
N THR A 39 11.99 -18.50 -14.71
CA THR A 39 13.13 -19.23 -14.13
C THR A 39 14.09 -19.78 -15.17
N VAL A 40 13.59 -20.04 -16.39
CA VAL A 40 14.35 -20.64 -17.51
C VAL A 40 14.61 -19.66 -18.66
N GLY A 41 14.10 -18.43 -18.57
CA GLY A 41 14.32 -17.40 -19.59
C GLY A 41 13.36 -17.41 -20.77
N LEU A 42 12.24 -18.13 -20.69
CA LEU A 42 11.18 -18.12 -21.71
C LEU A 42 10.08 -17.10 -21.41
N MET A 43 9.60 -16.43 -22.45
CA MET A 43 8.37 -15.63 -22.43
C MET A 43 7.30 -16.38 -23.23
N LEU A 44 6.18 -16.72 -22.58
CA LEU A 44 5.08 -17.46 -23.19
C LEU A 44 3.86 -16.57 -23.33
N TRP A 45 3.18 -16.66 -24.48
CA TRP A 45 1.92 -15.96 -24.71
C TRP A 45 0.93 -16.86 -25.46
N PRO A 46 -0.37 -16.85 -25.10
CA PRO A 46 -1.38 -17.57 -25.86
C PRO A 46 -1.55 -16.93 -27.26
N ASN A 47 -1.52 -17.76 -28.30
CA ASN A 47 -1.83 -17.33 -29.66
C ASN A 47 -3.35 -17.24 -29.88
N MET A 48 -3.78 -16.93 -31.11
CA MET A 48 -5.21 -16.81 -31.46
C MET A 48 -5.99 -18.13 -31.30
N GLU A 49 -5.30 -19.27 -31.30
CA GLU A 49 -5.88 -20.60 -31.06
C GLU A 49 -5.88 -21.00 -29.57
N GLY A 50 -5.40 -20.13 -28.68
CA GLY A 50 -5.25 -20.41 -27.25
C GLY A 50 -4.04 -21.30 -26.91
N LYS A 51 -3.18 -21.62 -27.87
CA LYS A 51 -1.95 -22.40 -27.64
C LYS A 51 -0.81 -21.48 -27.19
N LEU A 52 -0.01 -21.94 -26.24
CA LEU A 52 1.10 -21.15 -25.71
C LEU A 52 2.28 -21.17 -26.67
N THR A 53 2.67 -19.99 -27.13
CA THR A 53 3.76 -19.77 -28.07
C THR A 53 4.91 -19.03 -27.38
N ILE A 54 6.15 -19.41 -27.69
CA ILE A 54 7.35 -18.70 -27.23
C ILE A 54 7.38 -17.34 -27.95
N THR A 55 7.28 -16.26 -27.20
CA THR A 55 7.30 -14.88 -27.73
C THR A 55 8.64 -14.18 -27.50
N GLY A 56 9.49 -14.72 -26.64
CA GLY A 56 10.78 -14.16 -26.33
C GLY A 56 11.66 -15.13 -25.55
N ILE A 57 12.97 -15.00 -25.73
CA ILE A 57 14.00 -15.77 -25.05
C ILE A 57 15.00 -14.77 -24.46
N LYS A 58 15.32 -14.92 -23.17
CA LYS A 58 16.33 -14.08 -22.51
C LYS A 58 17.72 -14.62 -22.83
N GLU A 59 18.57 -13.77 -23.43
CA GLU A 59 19.91 -14.11 -23.91
C GLU A 59 20.84 -14.66 -22.80
N ASP A 60 20.66 -14.23 -21.55
CA ASP A 60 21.52 -14.63 -20.42
C ASP A 60 20.98 -15.83 -19.62
N LYS A 61 20.13 -16.68 -20.22
CA LYS A 61 19.43 -17.78 -19.52
C LYS A 61 19.52 -19.11 -20.26
N SER A 62 19.21 -20.19 -19.55
CA SER A 62 19.29 -21.56 -20.08
C SER A 62 18.55 -21.73 -21.41
N ALA A 63 17.39 -21.09 -21.61
CA ALA A 63 16.66 -21.16 -22.89
C ALA A 63 17.44 -20.62 -24.10
N ALA A 64 18.31 -19.62 -23.93
CA ALA A 64 19.11 -19.08 -25.03
C ALA A 64 20.20 -20.04 -25.54
N GLN A 65 20.52 -21.08 -24.76
CA GLN A 65 21.49 -22.11 -25.12
C GLN A 65 20.85 -23.32 -25.80
N THR A 66 19.55 -23.25 -26.10
CA THR A 66 18.78 -24.35 -26.71
C THR A 66 18.39 -24.05 -28.14
N GLU A 67 17.83 -25.04 -28.82
CA GLU A 67 17.32 -24.92 -30.20
C GLU A 67 15.92 -24.27 -30.28
N LEU A 68 15.35 -23.85 -29.15
CA LEU A 68 14.04 -23.20 -29.12
C LEU A 68 14.06 -21.86 -29.87
N GLN A 69 12.97 -21.59 -30.60
CA GLN A 69 12.80 -20.35 -31.36
C GLN A 69 11.54 -19.60 -30.95
N ILE A 70 11.56 -18.28 -31.16
CA ILE A 70 10.35 -17.46 -31.06
C ILE A 70 9.37 -17.93 -32.14
N GLY A 71 8.13 -18.24 -31.74
CA GLY A 71 7.11 -18.83 -32.59
C GLY A 71 6.85 -20.31 -32.32
N ASP A 72 7.73 -21.00 -31.58
CA ASP A 72 7.50 -22.39 -31.20
C ASP A 72 6.30 -22.52 -30.25
N VAL A 73 5.45 -23.50 -30.51
CA VAL A 73 4.29 -23.81 -29.67
C VAL A 73 4.70 -24.84 -28.63
N VAL A 74 4.46 -24.55 -27.35
CA VAL A 74 4.75 -25.48 -26.25
C VAL A 74 3.66 -26.54 -26.17
N ALA A 75 4.04 -27.81 -26.26
CA ALA A 75 3.11 -28.94 -26.20
C ALA A 75 3.14 -29.65 -24.85
N LYS A 76 4.32 -29.85 -24.26
CA LYS A 76 4.48 -30.52 -22.95
C LYS A 76 5.53 -29.86 -22.07
N ILE A 77 5.35 -30.01 -20.75
CA ILE A 77 6.33 -29.66 -19.72
C ILE A 77 6.43 -30.84 -18.76
N ASP A 78 7.64 -31.40 -18.59
CA ASP A 78 7.90 -32.60 -17.77
C ASP A 78 6.93 -33.74 -18.08
N ASP A 79 6.76 -34.03 -19.38
CA ASP A 79 5.82 -35.02 -19.96
C ASP A 79 4.33 -34.72 -19.78
N ASP A 80 3.95 -33.71 -19.01
CA ASP A 80 2.56 -33.26 -18.89
C ASP A 80 2.14 -32.41 -20.09
N SER A 81 1.01 -32.75 -20.70
CA SER A 81 0.40 -31.91 -21.74
C SER A 81 -0.01 -30.55 -21.16
N VAL A 82 0.30 -29.47 -21.88
CA VAL A 82 -0.12 -28.11 -21.52
C VAL A 82 -1.27 -27.57 -22.37
N GLU A 83 -1.84 -28.41 -23.24
CA GLU A 83 -2.97 -28.02 -24.09
C GLU A 83 -4.18 -27.64 -23.24
N GLY A 84 -4.74 -26.45 -23.51
CA GLY A 84 -5.89 -25.91 -22.78
C GLY A 84 -5.58 -25.37 -21.38
N LEU A 85 -4.33 -25.40 -20.92
CA LEU A 85 -3.95 -24.77 -19.66
C LEU A 85 -3.74 -23.26 -19.83
N ASP A 86 -4.14 -22.50 -18.81
CA ASP A 86 -3.86 -21.06 -18.73
C ASP A 86 -2.35 -20.80 -18.63
N ALA A 87 -1.89 -19.70 -19.24
CA ALA A 87 -0.49 -19.28 -19.22
C ALA A 87 0.10 -19.22 -17.80
N THR A 88 -0.71 -18.85 -16.79
CA THR A 88 -0.28 -18.78 -15.39
C THR A 88 0.03 -20.17 -14.82
N LEU A 89 -0.75 -21.19 -15.17
CA LEU A 89 -0.53 -22.57 -14.72
C LEU A 89 0.70 -23.18 -15.39
N VAL A 90 0.91 -22.88 -16.66
CA VAL A 90 2.09 -23.32 -17.40
C VAL A 90 3.36 -22.63 -16.88
N ALA A 91 3.29 -21.33 -16.59
CA ALA A 91 4.36 -20.61 -15.91
C ALA A 91 4.68 -21.23 -14.55
N ALA A 92 3.67 -21.63 -13.77
CA ALA A 92 3.86 -22.30 -12.48
C ALA A 92 4.62 -23.63 -12.61
N LYS A 93 4.45 -24.39 -13.70
CA LYS A 93 5.21 -25.62 -13.97
C LYS A 93 6.68 -25.37 -14.33
N LEU A 94 6.97 -24.22 -14.96
CA LEU A 94 8.35 -23.82 -15.25
C LEU A 94 9.10 -23.37 -13.99
N ILE A 95 8.39 -22.94 -12.94
CA ILE A 95 8.98 -22.53 -11.67
C ILE A 95 9.43 -23.76 -10.87
N GLY A 96 10.64 -23.70 -10.30
CA GLY A 96 11.20 -24.78 -9.48
C GLY A 96 12.51 -24.35 -8.79
N PRO A 97 13.12 -25.25 -7.99
CA PRO A 97 14.38 -24.95 -7.28
C PRO A 97 15.53 -24.60 -8.24
N THR A 98 16.43 -23.70 -7.83
CA THR A 98 17.66 -23.41 -8.61
C THR A 98 18.44 -24.67 -8.88
N GLY A 99 18.94 -24.81 -10.10
CA GLY A 99 19.74 -25.94 -10.53
C GLY A 99 18.94 -27.20 -10.84
N SER A 100 17.63 -27.22 -10.57
CA SER A 100 16.76 -28.27 -11.10
C SER A 100 16.53 -28.08 -12.59
N THR A 101 16.20 -29.15 -13.29
CA THR A 101 15.91 -29.14 -14.72
C THR A 101 14.41 -29.26 -14.99
N VAL A 102 13.97 -28.71 -16.12
CA VAL A 102 12.63 -28.90 -16.68
C VAL A 102 12.77 -29.33 -18.13
N THR A 103 11.96 -30.28 -18.55
CA THR A 103 11.94 -30.74 -19.93
C THR A 103 10.76 -30.09 -20.65
N LEU A 104 11.03 -29.39 -21.74
CA LEU A 104 10.02 -28.75 -22.57
C LEU A 104 9.98 -29.45 -23.94
N THR A 105 8.79 -29.85 -24.38
CA THR A 105 8.58 -30.38 -25.73
C THR A 105 7.69 -29.44 -26.54
N THR A 106 8.15 -29.04 -27.72
CA THR A 106 7.39 -28.21 -28.66
C THR A 106 6.42 -29.05 -29.50
N GLY A 107 5.45 -28.40 -30.15
CA GLY A 107 4.54 -29.05 -31.10
C GLY A 107 5.25 -29.63 -32.33
N GLY A 108 6.47 -29.18 -32.63
CA GLY A 108 7.34 -29.75 -33.66
C GLY A 108 8.06 -31.04 -33.24
N GLY A 109 7.90 -31.48 -31.98
CA GLY A 109 8.56 -32.66 -31.43
C GLY A 109 9.95 -32.41 -30.85
N THR A 110 10.43 -31.16 -30.85
CA THR A 110 11.71 -30.78 -30.26
C THR A 110 11.60 -30.83 -28.75
N THR A 111 12.41 -31.66 -28.11
CA THR A 111 12.48 -31.77 -26.64
C THR A 111 13.79 -31.17 -26.15
N VAL A 112 13.71 -30.20 -25.26
CA VAL A 112 14.88 -29.53 -24.66
C VAL A 112 14.82 -29.61 -23.15
N THR A 113 15.99 -29.75 -22.51
CA THR A 113 16.12 -29.70 -21.06
C THR A 113 16.70 -28.35 -20.66
N LEU A 114 15.95 -27.61 -19.85
CA LEU A 114 16.32 -26.28 -19.37
C LEU A 114 16.70 -26.35 -17.90
N THR A 115 17.77 -25.67 -17.52
CA THR A 115 18.15 -25.49 -16.12
C THR A 115 17.46 -24.26 -15.55
N ARG A 116 16.94 -24.37 -14.33
CA ARG A 116 16.30 -23.25 -13.62
C ARG A 116 17.40 -22.40 -12.96
N ASP A 117 17.64 -21.21 -13.52
CA ASP A 117 18.83 -20.39 -13.20
C ASP A 117 18.66 -19.48 -11.98
N VAL A 118 17.43 -19.25 -11.53
CA VAL A 118 17.12 -18.36 -10.40
C VAL A 118 16.13 -19.04 -9.48
N SER A 119 16.44 -19.06 -8.18
CA SER A 119 15.54 -19.68 -7.19
C SER A 119 14.27 -18.86 -7.17
N ALA A 120 13.11 -19.52 -7.14
CA ALA A 120 11.86 -18.86 -6.81
C ALA A 120 12.02 -17.99 -5.54
N GLU A 121 12.84 -18.39 -4.57
CA GLU A 121 13.15 -17.60 -3.37
C GLU A 121 13.97 -16.34 -3.64
N GLU A 122 14.92 -16.35 -4.57
CA GLU A 122 15.71 -15.14 -4.90
C GLU A 122 14.90 -14.15 -5.71
N ALA A 123 14.09 -14.64 -6.67
CA ALA A 123 13.14 -13.81 -7.38
C ALA A 123 12.11 -13.19 -6.42
N ASN A 124 11.58 -13.99 -5.50
CA ASN A 124 10.66 -13.52 -4.46
C ASN A 124 11.35 -12.55 -3.49
N LYS A 125 12.58 -12.81 -3.04
CA LYS A 125 13.37 -11.88 -2.21
C LYS A 125 13.60 -10.55 -2.92
N LYS A 126 13.84 -10.54 -4.24
CA LYS A 126 14.00 -9.32 -5.02
C LYS A 126 12.69 -8.55 -5.17
N ILE A 127 11.57 -9.25 -5.37
CA ILE A 127 10.23 -8.64 -5.39
C ILE A 127 9.87 -8.07 -4.03
N ASP A 128 10.07 -8.83 -2.95
CA ASP A 128 9.82 -8.39 -1.58
C ASP A 128 10.73 -7.24 -1.19
N ARG A 129 11.99 -7.24 -1.60
CA ARG A 129 12.90 -6.12 -1.39
C ARG A 129 12.40 -4.89 -2.14
N ARG A 130 12.05 -5.00 -3.43
CA ARG A 130 11.45 -3.91 -4.21
C ARG A 130 10.12 -3.45 -3.61
N ARG A 131 9.32 -4.36 -3.05
CA ARG A 131 8.05 -4.05 -2.38
C ARG A 131 8.29 -3.33 -1.07
N ARG A 132 9.21 -3.80 -0.22
CA ARG A 132 9.61 -3.15 1.04
C ARG A 132 10.27 -1.79 0.80
N GLU A 133 11.07 -1.66 -0.27
CA GLU A 133 11.67 -0.40 -0.71
C GLU A 133 10.58 0.56 -1.23
N LYS A 134 9.62 0.09 -2.03
CA LYS A 134 8.42 0.86 -2.43
C LYS A 134 7.50 1.19 -1.24
N GLU A 135 7.49 0.33 -0.21
CA GLU A 135 6.74 0.50 1.03
C GLU A 135 7.50 1.31 2.07
N LYS A 136 8.75 1.74 1.81
CA LYS A 136 9.44 2.70 2.68
C LYS A 136 8.62 3.99 2.65
N ARG A 137 7.79 4.14 3.68
CA ARG A 137 6.86 5.24 3.77
C ARG A 137 7.67 6.52 3.96
N ILE A 138 7.75 7.31 2.89
CA ILE A 138 8.45 8.59 2.92
C ILE A 138 7.82 9.46 4.00
N SER A 139 8.65 9.88 4.95
CA SER A 139 8.23 10.71 6.07
C SER A 139 7.85 12.12 5.62
N LEU A 140 7.21 12.88 6.49
CA LEU A 140 6.85 14.26 6.24
C LEU A 140 8.11 15.14 6.13
N GLY A 141 9.09 14.88 6.99
CA GLY A 141 10.39 15.56 6.99
C GLY A 141 11.15 15.36 5.69
N GLU A 142 11.32 14.12 5.24
CA GLU A 142 12.01 13.81 3.98
C GLU A 142 11.34 14.52 2.79
N ARG A 143 9.99 14.50 2.72
CA ARG A 143 9.26 15.21 1.65
C ARG A 143 9.46 16.71 1.70
N LEU A 144 9.39 17.30 2.89
CA LEU A 144 9.55 18.74 3.08
C LEU A 144 10.96 19.19 2.71
N GLU A 145 11.99 18.46 3.14
CA GLU A 145 13.38 18.77 2.81
C GLU A 145 13.62 18.76 1.30
N VAL A 146 13.20 17.68 0.63
CA VAL A 146 13.35 17.55 -0.83
C VAL A 146 12.52 18.61 -1.56
N ALA A 147 11.32 18.92 -1.08
CA ALA A 147 10.49 19.95 -1.68
C ALA A 147 11.11 21.36 -1.56
N LEU A 148 11.74 21.69 -0.43
CA LEU A 148 12.44 22.97 -0.24
C LEU A 148 13.68 23.07 -1.16
N LYS A 149 14.46 21.99 -1.27
CA LYS A 149 15.62 21.91 -2.18
C LYS A 149 15.21 22.02 -3.66
N LEU A 150 14.07 21.43 -4.03
CA LEU A 150 13.52 21.58 -5.38
C LEU A 150 13.02 23.01 -5.64
N GLU A 151 12.41 23.66 -4.65
CA GLU A 151 11.92 25.04 -4.76
C GLU A 151 13.08 26.04 -4.91
N SER A 152 14.18 25.84 -4.18
CA SER A 152 15.41 26.64 -4.31
C SER A 152 16.25 26.28 -5.54
N LYS A 153 15.87 25.23 -6.28
CA LYS A 153 16.62 24.66 -7.41
C LYS A 153 18.03 24.16 -7.04
N GLU A 154 18.24 23.79 -5.78
CA GLU A 154 19.48 23.15 -5.32
C GLU A 154 19.64 21.74 -5.88
N ILE A 155 18.52 21.05 -6.12
CA ILE A 155 18.50 19.71 -6.70
C ILE A 155 17.58 19.66 -7.91
N THR A 156 17.87 18.73 -8.81
CA THR A 156 17.03 18.40 -9.96
C THR A 156 15.91 17.44 -9.57
N ALA A 157 14.87 17.35 -10.41
CA ALA A 157 13.79 16.37 -10.20
C ALA A 157 14.28 14.91 -10.21
N LYS A 158 15.38 14.61 -10.92
CA LYS A 158 15.97 13.27 -10.96
C LYS A 158 16.63 12.92 -9.61
N GLU A 159 17.45 13.83 -9.09
CA GLU A 159 18.08 13.64 -7.76
C GLU A 159 17.03 13.52 -6.66
N ALA A 160 15.94 14.29 -6.73
CA ALA A 160 14.82 14.14 -5.80
C ALA A 160 14.14 12.76 -5.87
N MET A 161 14.01 12.17 -7.07
CA MET A 161 13.50 10.80 -7.23
C MET A 161 14.42 9.78 -6.57
N ASP A 162 15.73 9.93 -6.76
CA ASP A 162 16.74 9.04 -6.20
C ASP A 162 16.81 9.15 -4.66
N MET A 163 16.75 10.37 -4.12
CA MET A 163 16.72 10.64 -2.67
C MET A 163 15.51 10.00 -1.98
N LEU A 164 14.32 10.11 -2.59
CA LEU A 164 13.09 9.61 -2.01
C LEU A 164 12.73 8.18 -2.41
N GLY A 165 13.44 7.60 -3.38
CA GLY A 165 13.11 6.29 -3.97
C GLY A 165 11.71 6.27 -4.61
N CYS A 166 11.29 7.35 -5.27
CA CYS A 166 9.92 7.50 -5.79
C CYS A 166 9.86 7.85 -7.29
N CYS A 167 8.67 7.76 -7.89
CA CYS A 167 8.49 8.02 -9.31
C CYS A 167 8.39 9.52 -9.63
N ARG A 168 8.69 9.90 -10.88
CA ARG A 168 8.62 11.29 -11.36
C ARG A 168 7.25 11.96 -11.15
N SER A 169 6.18 11.18 -11.34
CA SER A 169 4.80 11.65 -11.11
C SER A 169 4.58 12.09 -9.66
N TYR A 170 5.17 11.37 -8.69
CA TYR A 170 5.11 11.72 -7.28
C TYR A 170 5.80 13.05 -7.00
N ILE A 171 7.01 13.26 -7.52
CA ILE A 171 7.74 14.53 -7.39
C ILE A 171 6.92 15.69 -7.99
N SER A 172 6.31 15.48 -9.16
CA SER A 172 5.44 16.47 -9.79
C SER A 172 4.22 16.81 -8.93
N GLN A 173 3.58 15.82 -8.30
CA GLN A 173 2.48 16.04 -7.36
C GLN A 173 2.92 16.79 -6.10
N MET A 174 4.09 16.45 -5.58
CA MET A 174 4.66 17.09 -4.38
C MET A 174 4.94 18.59 -4.60
N MET A 175 5.38 18.96 -5.80
CA MET A 175 5.63 20.35 -6.19
C MET A 175 4.39 21.15 -6.58
N LYS A 176 3.18 20.54 -6.58
CA LYS A 176 1.95 21.30 -6.78
C LYS A 176 1.77 22.31 -5.63
N PRO A 177 1.38 23.57 -5.90
CA PRO A 177 1.26 24.61 -4.86
C PRO A 177 0.40 24.17 -3.66
N ASN A 178 -0.71 23.48 -3.91
CA ASN A 178 -1.59 22.98 -2.85
C ASN A 178 -0.91 21.94 -1.93
N TYR A 179 -0.02 21.11 -2.48
CA TYR A 179 0.69 20.10 -1.68
C TYR A 179 1.86 20.73 -0.92
N LEU A 180 2.64 21.57 -1.61
CA LEU A 180 3.75 22.30 -1.02
C LEU A 180 3.31 23.19 0.15
N ASN A 181 2.20 23.92 -0.01
CA ASN A 181 1.62 24.74 1.05
C ASN A 181 1.18 23.88 2.25
N LYS A 182 0.67 22.66 2.03
CA LYS A 182 0.33 21.73 3.13
C LYS A 182 1.58 21.26 3.86
N LEU A 183 2.67 20.95 3.15
CA LEU A 183 3.95 20.57 3.75
C LEU A 183 4.53 21.71 4.61
N LYS A 184 4.57 22.93 4.06
CA LYS A 184 5.03 24.13 4.77
C LYS A 184 4.17 24.40 6.00
N LYS A 185 2.84 24.37 5.86
CA LYS A 185 1.92 24.54 7.00
C LYS A 185 2.12 23.48 8.08
N ALA A 186 2.37 22.23 7.69
CA ALA A 186 2.64 21.16 8.65
C ALA A 186 3.93 21.41 9.45
N ARG A 187 4.98 21.95 8.81
CA ARG A 187 6.20 22.41 9.48
C ARG A 187 5.92 23.56 10.44
N ASP A 188 5.18 24.57 9.98
CA ASP A 188 4.93 25.78 10.77
C ASP A 188 4.06 25.49 12.00
N LEU A 189 3.20 24.47 11.94
CA LEU A 189 2.45 23.93 13.09
C LEU A 189 3.30 23.05 14.03
N GLY A 190 4.56 22.78 13.69
CA GLY A 190 5.45 21.94 14.49
C GLY A 190 5.00 20.47 14.56
N LEU A 191 4.36 19.96 13.50
CA LEU A 191 3.97 18.55 13.42
C LEU A 191 5.21 17.65 13.35
N ASP A 192 5.07 16.41 13.86
CA ASP A 192 6.18 15.45 13.83
C ASP A 192 6.59 15.10 12.40
N LEU A 193 7.86 15.37 12.09
CA LEU A 193 8.46 15.13 10.78
C LEU A 193 8.56 13.63 10.45
N LYS A 194 8.51 12.74 11.44
CA LYS A 194 8.53 11.28 11.22
C LYS A 194 7.19 10.75 10.68
N LEU A 195 6.14 11.57 10.68
CA LEU A 195 4.82 11.15 10.21
C LEU A 195 4.80 10.88 8.71
N THR A 196 4.25 9.75 8.32
CA THR A 196 4.13 9.37 6.90
C THR A 196 2.94 10.03 6.21
N LYS A 197 1.99 10.58 6.98
CA LYS A 197 0.83 11.34 6.46
C LYS A 197 0.68 12.64 7.24
N ALA A 198 0.66 13.77 6.53
CA ALA A 198 0.30 15.07 7.08
C ALA A 198 -1.23 15.17 7.21
N HIS A 199 -1.79 14.57 8.26
CA HIS A 199 -3.15 14.91 8.66
C HIS A 199 -3.08 16.26 9.38
N LEU A 200 -3.47 17.33 8.69
CA LEU A 200 -3.57 18.64 9.30
C LEU A 200 -4.63 18.62 10.41
N PRO A 201 -4.41 19.31 11.52
CA PRO A 201 -5.40 19.41 12.58
C PRO A 201 -6.69 20.07 12.05
N LYS A 202 -7.85 19.50 12.41
CA LYS A 202 -9.15 20.10 12.06
C LYS A 202 -9.38 21.40 12.82
N PHE A 203 -8.82 21.50 14.03
CA PHE A 203 -8.98 22.63 14.92
C PHE A 203 -7.59 23.13 15.40
N PRO A 204 -6.79 23.75 14.51
CA PRO A 204 -5.41 24.13 14.79
C PRO A 204 -5.29 25.03 16.03
N ALA A 205 -6.13 26.05 16.16
CA ALA A 205 -6.07 26.99 17.28
C ALA A 205 -6.26 26.34 18.66
N ILE A 206 -7.05 25.26 18.76
CA ILE A 206 -7.23 24.51 20.01
C ILE A 206 -6.01 23.62 20.25
N GLU A 207 -5.56 22.92 19.21
CA GLU A 207 -4.44 21.99 19.31
C GLU A 207 -3.10 22.69 19.60
N ASP A 208 -2.87 23.88 19.03
CA ASP A 208 -1.65 24.67 19.24
C ASP A 208 -1.54 25.14 20.71
N GLU A 209 -2.63 25.70 21.26
CA GLU A 209 -2.70 26.14 22.67
C GLU A 209 -2.57 24.94 23.63
N LEU A 210 -3.21 23.82 23.29
CA LEU A 210 -3.13 22.61 24.09
C LEU A 210 -1.71 22.03 24.08
N HIS A 211 -1.07 21.96 22.91
CA HIS A 211 0.30 21.48 22.77
C HIS A 211 1.28 22.39 23.50
N LYS A 212 1.09 23.71 23.43
CA LYS A 212 1.88 24.68 24.20
C LYS A 212 1.72 24.44 25.71
N TRP A 213 0.48 24.31 26.20
CA TRP A 213 0.22 24.01 27.61
C TRP A 213 0.88 22.71 28.08
N LEU A 214 0.85 21.65 27.26
CA LEU A 214 1.54 20.39 27.56
C LEU A 214 3.06 20.56 27.65
N LYS A 215 3.66 21.36 26.74
CA LYS A 215 5.09 21.68 26.77
C LYS A 215 5.47 22.48 28.02
N ASP A 216 4.68 23.48 28.37
CA ASP A 216 4.91 24.30 29.56
C ASP A 216 4.85 23.45 30.83
N LEU A 217 3.89 22.51 30.91
CA LEU A 217 3.79 21.54 32.00
C LEU A 217 5.00 20.60 32.08
N ALA A 218 5.44 20.07 30.94
CA ALA A 218 6.61 19.20 30.86
C ALA A 218 7.90 19.94 31.26
N ALA A 219 8.02 21.22 30.87
CA ALA A 219 9.15 22.07 31.24
C ALA A 219 9.15 22.40 32.74
N ALA A 220 7.97 22.64 33.32
CA ALA A 220 7.83 22.91 34.76
C ALA A 220 8.11 21.67 35.63
N ASN A 221 7.93 20.46 35.10
CA ASN A 221 8.08 19.21 35.85
C ASN A 221 8.98 18.18 35.13
N PRO A 222 10.30 18.45 34.95
CA PRO A 222 11.17 17.58 34.15
C PRO A 222 11.28 16.14 34.66
N HIS A 223 11.11 15.95 35.98
CA HIS A 223 11.25 14.64 36.65
C HIS A 223 9.97 13.81 36.65
N LEU A 224 8.81 14.43 36.47
CA LEU A 224 7.56 13.70 36.30
C LEU A 224 7.38 13.45 34.81
N ARG A 225 7.55 12.19 34.37
CA ARG A 225 6.86 11.76 33.14
C ARG A 225 5.39 12.12 33.34
N PRO A 226 4.79 12.97 32.49
CA PRO A 226 3.50 13.54 32.82
C PRO A 226 2.51 12.41 33.10
N PRO A 227 1.98 12.24 34.32
CA PRO A 227 0.85 11.35 34.56
C PRO A 227 -0.40 12.10 34.11
N MET A 228 -0.34 12.68 32.91
CA MET A 228 -1.46 13.38 32.34
C MET A 228 -2.35 12.34 31.71
N THR A 229 -3.44 12.07 32.42
CA THR A 229 -4.45 11.15 31.92
C THR A 229 -5.06 11.73 30.65
N MET A 230 -5.44 10.84 29.73
CA MET A 230 -6.22 11.20 28.56
C MET A 230 -7.43 12.09 28.92
N SER A 231 -8.08 11.80 30.06
CA SER A 231 -9.21 12.60 30.57
C SER A 231 -8.85 14.06 30.79
N SER A 232 -7.76 14.34 31.53
CA SER A 232 -7.31 15.72 31.80
C SER A 232 -6.97 16.50 30.52
N THR A 233 -6.40 15.82 29.52
CA THR A 233 -6.07 16.46 28.24
C THR A 233 -7.34 16.81 27.45
N MET A 234 -8.32 15.90 27.42
CA MET A 234 -9.58 16.12 26.72
C MET A 234 -10.43 17.19 27.39
N GLU A 235 -10.46 17.24 28.73
CA GLU A 235 -11.12 18.29 29.50
C GLU A 235 -10.51 19.66 29.17
N LYS A 236 -9.18 19.79 29.23
CA LYS A 236 -8.48 21.01 28.85
C LYS A 236 -8.77 21.43 27.41
N ALA A 237 -8.82 20.47 26.48
CA ALA A 237 -9.15 20.75 25.09
C ALA A 237 -10.59 21.30 24.94
N GLN A 238 -11.55 20.79 25.71
CA GLN A 238 -12.92 21.26 25.70
C GLN A 238 -13.04 22.67 26.30
N GLU A 239 -12.29 22.98 27.37
CA GLU A 239 -12.18 24.34 27.91
C GLU A 239 -11.65 25.33 26.86
N LEU A 240 -10.57 24.96 26.16
CA LEU A 240 -9.97 25.77 25.11
C LEU A 240 -10.95 25.99 23.94
N ALA A 241 -11.78 25.00 23.63
CA ALA A 241 -12.82 25.13 22.61
C ALA A 241 -13.88 26.17 23.00
N VAL A 242 -14.34 26.15 24.25
CA VAL A 242 -15.27 27.16 24.79
C VAL A 242 -14.63 28.55 24.75
N LEU A 243 -13.37 28.66 25.20
CA LEU A 243 -12.63 29.92 25.23
C LEU A 243 -12.43 30.53 23.83
N LYS A 244 -12.22 29.70 22.80
CA LYS A 244 -12.07 30.14 21.40
C LYS A 244 -13.41 30.17 20.65
N SER A 245 -14.54 29.96 21.33
CA SER A 245 -15.89 29.94 20.75
C SER A 245 -16.09 28.93 19.62
N VAL A 246 -15.44 27.76 19.72
CA VAL A 246 -15.57 26.66 18.74
C VAL A 246 -16.61 25.66 19.25
N THR A 247 -17.84 25.76 18.77
CA THR A 247 -18.98 24.93 19.22
C THR A 247 -18.96 23.50 18.69
N ASP A 248 -18.35 23.29 17.51
CA ASP A 248 -18.39 21.99 16.83
C ASP A 248 -17.26 21.04 17.27
N PHE A 249 -16.46 21.47 18.25
CA PHE A 249 -15.37 20.67 18.78
C PHE A 249 -15.86 19.71 19.86
N LYS A 250 -15.55 18.42 19.67
CA LYS A 250 -15.78 17.38 20.66
C LYS A 250 -14.49 16.62 20.93
N ALA A 251 -13.93 16.76 22.12
CA ALA A 251 -12.79 15.97 22.56
C ALA A 251 -13.23 14.50 22.74
N ASN A 252 -12.80 13.62 21.84
CA ASN A 252 -13.05 12.19 21.92
C ASN A 252 -11.76 11.40 21.76
N ASN A 253 -11.79 10.10 22.08
CA ASN A 253 -10.61 9.23 22.06
C ASN A 253 -9.93 9.19 20.67
N ILE A 254 -10.70 9.25 19.58
CA ILE A 254 -10.17 9.24 18.21
C ILE A 254 -9.39 10.53 17.93
N TRP A 255 -9.95 11.67 18.32
CA TRP A 255 -9.30 12.97 18.20
C TRP A 255 -8.04 13.03 19.07
N PHE A 256 -8.11 12.60 20.33
CA PHE A 256 -6.97 12.56 21.24
C PHE A 256 -5.84 11.67 20.71
N ALA A 257 -6.16 10.46 20.25
CA ALA A 257 -5.15 9.56 19.69
C ALA A 257 -4.47 10.16 18.45
N SER A 258 -5.25 10.85 17.62
CA SER A 258 -4.72 11.56 16.46
C SER A 258 -3.86 12.77 16.86
N PHE A 259 -4.24 13.49 17.91
CA PHE A 259 -3.49 14.62 18.47
C PHE A 259 -2.14 14.16 19.03
N VAL A 260 -2.12 13.14 19.89
CA VAL A 260 -0.89 12.54 20.45
C VAL A 260 0.08 12.15 19.34
N LYS A 261 -0.42 11.46 18.32
CA LYS A 261 0.38 11.05 17.17
C LYS A 261 0.88 12.22 16.31
N ARG A 262 0.04 13.24 16.09
CA ARG A 262 0.40 14.42 15.27
C ARG A 262 1.57 15.21 15.87
N TYR A 263 1.61 15.33 17.19
CA TYR A 263 2.62 16.09 17.91
C TYR A 263 3.74 15.21 18.50
N GLY A 264 3.78 13.92 18.18
CA GLY A 264 4.84 13.00 18.63
C GLY A 264 4.88 12.79 20.15
N LEU A 265 3.75 12.97 20.84
CA LEU A 265 3.68 12.90 22.30
C LEU A 265 3.79 11.46 22.82
N ASP A 266 3.56 10.47 21.95
CA ASP A 266 3.77 9.05 22.23
C ASP A 266 5.22 8.75 22.64
N THR A 267 6.19 9.44 22.03
CA THR A 267 7.61 9.31 22.37
C THR A 267 7.96 9.81 23.77
N ILE A 268 7.11 10.65 24.36
CA ILE A 268 7.28 11.26 25.69
C ILE A 268 6.46 10.47 26.74
N GLY A 269 5.83 9.36 26.34
CA GLY A 269 5.10 8.46 27.24
C GLY A 269 3.60 8.68 27.28
N TYR A 270 3.02 9.53 26.42
CA TYR A 270 1.57 9.61 26.27
C TYR A 270 1.06 8.38 25.53
N SER A 271 0.49 7.42 26.25
CA SER A 271 -0.12 6.25 25.63
C SER A 271 -1.58 6.53 25.26
N THR A 272 -1.92 6.24 24.01
CA THR A 272 -3.31 6.23 23.52
C THR A 272 -3.99 4.89 23.75
N ASP A 273 -3.23 3.88 24.18
CA ASP A 273 -3.81 2.61 24.56
C ASP A 273 -4.63 2.88 25.81
N VAL A 274 -5.95 2.98 25.60
CA VAL A 274 -6.92 2.64 26.62
C VAL A 274 -6.43 1.29 27.11
N GLN A 275 -5.76 1.27 28.26
CA GLN A 275 -5.35 0.02 28.88
C GLN A 275 -6.64 -0.77 28.95
N LYS A 276 -6.81 -1.72 28.02
CA LYS A 276 -7.92 -2.64 28.03
C LYS A 276 -7.78 -3.25 29.42
N PRO A 277 -8.73 -2.95 30.36
CA PRO A 277 -8.53 -3.27 31.76
C PRO A 277 -8.13 -4.72 31.76
N ALA A 278 -6.88 -4.99 32.20
CA ALA A 278 -6.24 -6.28 32.05
C ALA A 278 -7.28 -7.29 32.50
N SER A 279 -7.85 -8.04 31.54
CA SER A 279 -9.11 -8.77 31.76
C SER A 279 -8.94 -9.45 33.08
N THR A 280 -9.67 -8.95 34.09
CA THR A 280 -9.62 -9.48 35.44
C THR A 280 -9.83 -10.95 35.23
N MET A 281 -8.77 -11.74 35.41
CA MET A 281 -8.89 -13.17 35.25
C MET A 281 -9.91 -13.53 36.30
N THR A 282 -11.13 -13.78 35.86
CA THR A 282 -12.12 -14.49 36.63
C THR A 282 -11.43 -15.82 36.86
N ALA A 283 -10.76 -15.91 38.00
CA ALA A 283 -10.33 -17.16 38.57
C ALA A 283 -11.62 -17.96 38.71
N THR A 284 -11.91 -18.79 37.71
CA THR A 284 -12.83 -19.89 37.83
C THR A 284 -12.21 -20.78 38.90
N ALA A 285 -12.62 -20.54 40.14
CA ALA A 285 -12.41 -21.46 41.23
C ALA A 285 -12.97 -22.80 40.76
N LYS A 286 -12.07 -23.73 40.42
CA LYS A 286 -12.42 -25.14 40.28
C LYS A 286 -12.95 -25.56 41.65
N TYR A 287 -14.26 -25.78 41.69
CA TYR A 287 -14.92 -26.44 42.81
C TYR A 287 -14.52 -27.91 42.72
N ASP A 288 -13.44 -28.29 43.39
CA ASP A 288 -13.12 -29.70 43.60
C ASP A 288 -14.19 -30.28 44.52
N GLY A 289 -15.03 -31.15 43.95
CA GLY A 289 -16.09 -31.84 44.66
C GLY A 289 -15.52 -32.67 45.79
N VAL A 290 -15.68 -32.20 47.03
CA VAL A 290 -15.52 -33.01 48.23
C VAL A 290 -16.71 -33.96 48.30
N SER A 291 -16.49 -35.19 47.83
CA SER A 291 -17.37 -36.33 48.03
C SER A 291 -17.37 -36.70 49.51
N THR A 292 -18.37 -36.22 50.26
CA THR A 292 -18.64 -36.68 51.63
C THR A 292 -19.15 -38.11 51.60
N ALA A 293 -18.28 -39.06 51.96
CA ALA A 293 -18.68 -40.42 52.31
C ALA A 293 -19.40 -40.40 53.67
N VAL A 294 -20.63 -40.91 53.69
CA VAL A 294 -21.42 -41.12 54.90
C VAL A 294 -21.01 -42.47 55.51
N PRO A 295 -20.59 -42.55 56.79
CA PRO A 295 -20.37 -43.83 57.45
C PRO A 295 -21.71 -44.45 57.84
N VAL A 296 -21.97 -45.64 57.30
CA VAL A 296 -23.05 -46.54 57.75
C VAL A 296 -22.57 -47.24 59.02
N TYR A 297 -23.21 -46.95 60.15
CA TYR A 297 -23.10 -47.78 61.35
C TYR A 297 -24.16 -48.87 61.28
N GLY A 298 -23.72 -50.12 61.13
CA GLY A 298 -24.56 -51.30 61.32
C GLY A 298 -24.41 -51.84 62.74
N ASN A 299 -25.55 -52.11 63.38
CA ASN A 299 -25.69 -52.95 64.56
C ASN A 299 -25.67 -54.44 64.17
#